data_AF-A0A0H5Q158-F1
#
_entry.id   AF-A0A0H5Q158-F1
#
_cell.length_a   1.000
_cell.length_b   1.000
_cell.length_c   1.000
_cell.angle_alpha   90.00
_cell.angle_beta   90.00
_cell.angle_gamma   90.00
#
_symmetry.space_group_name_H-M   'P 1'
#
loop_
_entity.id
_entity.type
_entity.pdbx_description
1 polymer ?
#
loop_
_entity_poly.entity_id
_entity_poly.type
_entity_poly.pdbx_seq_one_letter_code
_entity_poly.pdbx_strand_id
1 'polypeptide(L)'
;MSLRITGAVIDGREYSDKYMFSDGRPVVVDGYLHIAGFYIDGDWVEPRTLVIDGDTVMEARNVLRNSAGQLKIQADPHKPVTVAKAGQTVRFDDYPELTIVTGVEAVSEFSLIEPSNKLVTSHLAHDKDNTGIYSVERPNRLPSVTSSQEIDLQYTCRLNTASAQYQRAGDRTGILMAVQAVVAMAWIMVLGRIRSRRVAYSVSLVLGALGFWSVGAFHSPGLLILSWALMGCAWGAMITLPAKLLEEVCPTVTRIMVLIPQIIAALCGGWLIITTGYAADGAPATVCMFSVGAVLLIVGAAAVWLIRENKQ
;
A
#
# COMPACT_ATOMS: atom_id res chain seq x y z
N MET A 1 3.46 5.57 -3.51
CA MET A 1 4.04 4.24 -3.73
C MET A 1 5.54 4.35 -3.66
N SER A 2 6.25 3.37 -3.09
CA SER A 2 7.72 3.33 -3.11
C SER A 2 8.17 2.00 -3.71
N LEU A 3 9.03 2.05 -4.72
CA LEU A 3 9.74 0.89 -5.23
C LEU A 3 10.68 0.39 -4.13
N ARG A 4 10.56 -0.90 -3.79
CA ARG A 4 11.49 -1.58 -2.90
C ARG A 4 12.10 -2.75 -3.64
N ILE A 5 13.42 -2.89 -3.52
CA ILE A 5 14.14 -4.06 -3.99
C ILE A 5 13.73 -5.23 -3.09
N THR A 6 13.28 -6.32 -3.70
CA THR A 6 12.82 -7.53 -2.99
C THR A 6 13.71 -8.74 -3.24
N GLY A 7 14.64 -8.62 -4.17
CA GLY A 7 15.60 -9.66 -4.48
C GLY A 7 16.49 -9.31 -5.65
N ALA A 8 17.30 -10.28 -6.04
CA ALA A 8 18.21 -10.22 -7.17
C ALA A 8 18.13 -11.52 -7.96
N VAL A 9 18.26 -11.44 -9.28
CA VAL A 9 18.42 -12.61 -10.15
C VAL A 9 19.83 -12.59 -10.72
N ILE A 10 20.54 -13.70 -10.55
CA ILE A 10 21.89 -13.90 -11.09
C ILE A 10 21.91 -15.25 -11.80
N ASP A 11 22.33 -15.27 -13.05
CA ASP A 11 22.34 -16.47 -13.92
C ASP A 11 21.01 -17.24 -13.91
N GLY A 12 19.89 -16.51 -13.86
CA GLY A 12 18.54 -17.08 -13.82
C GLY A 12 18.13 -17.72 -12.48
N ARG A 13 18.96 -17.62 -11.43
CA ARG A 13 18.59 -18.01 -10.06
C ARG A 13 18.13 -16.80 -9.26
N GLU A 14 17.00 -16.95 -8.59
CA GLU A 14 16.40 -15.90 -7.77
C GLU A 14 16.87 -15.96 -6.32
N TYR A 15 17.22 -14.80 -5.78
CA TYR A 15 17.63 -14.57 -4.40
C TYR A 15 16.72 -13.50 -3.79
N SER A 16 15.73 -13.91 -2.99
CA SER A 16 14.64 -13.05 -2.48
C SER A 16 14.90 -12.48 -1.08
N ASP A 17 16.15 -12.13 -0.82
CA ASP A 17 16.60 -11.59 0.46
C ASP A 17 16.42 -10.07 0.56
N LYS A 18 16.17 -9.59 1.79
CA LYS A 18 15.93 -8.17 2.08
C LYS A 18 17.21 -7.33 2.14
N TYR A 19 18.34 -7.97 2.45
CA TYR A 19 19.64 -7.35 2.55
C TYR A 19 20.63 -7.97 1.57
N MET A 20 21.48 -7.13 0.98
CA MET A 20 22.58 -7.54 0.11
C MET A 20 23.83 -6.76 0.49
N PHE A 21 24.96 -7.45 0.49
CA PHE A 21 26.26 -6.93 0.88
C PHE A 21 27.34 -7.32 -0.15
N SER A 22 28.30 -6.43 -0.35
CA SER A 22 29.50 -6.62 -1.17
C SER A 22 30.73 -6.42 -0.30
N ASP A 23 31.52 -7.49 -0.09
CA ASP A 23 32.68 -7.48 0.82
C ASP A 23 32.40 -6.90 2.23
N GLY A 24 31.16 -7.13 2.71
CA GLY A 24 30.70 -6.63 4.01
C GLY A 24 30.15 -5.20 3.99
N ARG A 25 30.24 -4.47 2.88
CA ARG A 25 29.58 -3.17 2.70
C ARG A 25 28.10 -3.38 2.31
N PRO A 26 27.17 -2.62 2.89
CA PRO A 26 25.76 -2.69 2.52
C PRO A 26 25.57 -2.23 1.07
N VAL A 27 24.86 -3.03 0.27
CA VAL A 27 24.46 -2.69 -1.10
C VAL A 27 22.97 -2.43 -1.18
N VAL A 28 22.18 -3.33 -0.58
CA VAL A 28 20.73 -3.17 -0.42
C VAL A 28 20.38 -3.36 1.05
N VAL A 29 19.67 -2.39 1.62
CA VAL A 29 19.21 -2.41 3.01
C VAL A 29 17.74 -2.02 3.06
N ASP A 30 16.91 -2.87 3.64
CA ASP A 30 15.44 -2.67 3.72
C ASP A 30 14.78 -2.37 2.36
N GLY A 31 15.35 -2.93 1.28
CA GLY A 31 14.87 -2.74 -0.09
C GLY A 31 15.25 -1.41 -0.73
N TYR A 32 16.23 -0.68 -0.19
CA TYR A 32 16.81 0.52 -0.80
C TYR A 32 18.30 0.33 -1.09
N LEU A 33 18.77 0.95 -2.17
CA LEU A 33 20.19 1.01 -2.50
C LEU A 33 20.96 1.85 -1.50
N HIS A 34 22.11 1.36 -1.07
CA HIS A 34 23.04 2.11 -0.25
C HIS A 34 23.95 2.99 -1.13
N ILE A 35 24.36 4.15 -0.60
CA ILE A 35 25.29 5.05 -1.26
C ILE A 35 26.71 4.66 -0.87
N ALA A 36 27.60 4.55 -1.85
CA ALA A 36 29.02 4.31 -1.61
C ALA A 36 29.77 5.60 -1.30
N GLY A 37 29.45 6.64 -2.06
CA GLY A 37 30.09 7.94 -1.96
C GLY A 37 29.46 8.95 -2.90
N PHE A 38 30.10 10.10 -2.99
CA PHE A 38 29.64 11.24 -3.76
C PHE A 38 30.79 11.81 -4.58
N TYR A 39 30.49 12.27 -5.78
CA TYR A 39 31.34 13.22 -6.49
C TYR A 39 30.90 14.63 -6.08
N ILE A 40 31.76 15.35 -5.36
CA ILE A 40 31.55 16.76 -5.01
C ILE A 40 32.44 17.59 -5.92
N ASP A 41 31.82 18.36 -6.81
CA ASP A 41 32.53 19.16 -7.83
C ASP A 41 33.52 18.35 -8.71
N GLY A 42 33.27 17.04 -8.85
CA GLY A 42 34.10 16.10 -9.61
C GLY A 42 35.07 15.28 -8.77
N ASP A 43 35.28 15.63 -7.50
CA ASP A 43 36.16 14.90 -6.59
C ASP A 43 35.38 13.82 -5.81
N TRP A 44 35.92 12.61 -5.78
CA TRP A 44 35.31 11.49 -5.06
C TRP A 44 35.52 11.60 -3.55
N VAL A 45 34.43 11.49 -2.80
CA VAL A 45 34.42 11.48 -1.33
C VAL A 45 33.48 10.41 -0.78
N GLU A 46 33.85 9.79 0.34
CA GLU A 46 33.01 8.82 1.07
C GLU A 46 32.68 9.31 2.49
N PRO A 47 31.91 10.41 2.64
CA PRO A 47 31.65 11.01 3.94
C PRO A 47 30.79 10.12 4.84
N ARG A 48 30.89 10.31 6.15
CA ARG A 48 29.96 9.70 7.12
C ARG A 48 28.68 10.52 7.28
N THR A 49 28.80 11.84 7.20
CA THR A 49 27.69 12.78 7.36
C THR A 49 27.67 13.74 6.18
N LEU A 50 26.48 14.02 5.65
CA LEU A 50 26.28 14.98 4.57
C LEU A 50 25.09 15.90 4.90
N VAL A 51 25.33 17.20 4.78
CA VAL A 51 24.36 18.27 4.98
C VAL A 51 24.31 19.11 3.71
N ILE A 52 23.11 19.37 3.20
CA ILE A 52 22.87 20.18 1.99
C ILE A 52 21.93 21.32 2.37
N ASP A 53 22.33 22.57 2.12
CA ASP A 53 21.59 23.79 2.50
C ASP A 53 21.09 23.78 3.96
N GLY A 54 21.91 23.24 4.87
CA GLY A 54 21.58 23.11 6.30
C GLY A 54 20.70 21.90 6.66
N ASP A 55 20.18 21.13 5.70
CA ASP A 55 19.44 19.90 5.96
C ASP A 55 20.37 18.68 5.99
N THR A 56 20.41 17.95 7.11
CA THR A 56 21.18 16.71 7.21
C THR A 56 20.49 15.62 6.39
N VAL A 57 21.14 15.20 5.30
CA VAL A 57 20.61 14.21 4.35
C VAL A 57 21.14 12.80 4.61
N MET A 58 22.32 12.69 5.21
CA MET A 58 22.96 11.41 5.54
C MET A 58 23.72 11.54 6.87
N GLU A 59 23.66 10.51 7.70
CA GLU A 59 24.36 10.42 8.99
C GLU A 59 24.83 8.98 9.21
N ALA A 60 26.06 8.81 9.71
CA ALA A 60 26.67 7.49 9.91
C ALA A 60 26.59 6.58 8.66
N ARG A 61 26.78 7.15 7.46
CA ARG A 61 26.62 6.52 6.15
C ARG A 61 25.20 6.05 5.79
N ASN A 62 24.22 6.26 6.67
CA ASN A 62 22.82 5.97 6.41
C ASN A 62 22.09 7.21 5.88
N VAL A 63 21.37 7.06 4.77
CA VAL A 63 20.52 8.13 4.23
C VAL A 63 19.32 8.35 5.15
N LEU A 64 19.13 9.58 5.60
CA LEU A 64 18.04 9.94 6.49
C LEU A 64 16.71 10.00 5.74
N ARG A 65 15.61 9.88 6.49
CA ARG A 65 14.25 10.00 5.97
C ARG A 65 13.69 11.39 6.23
N ASN A 66 12.86 11.89 5.33
CA ASN A 66 12.08 13.11 5.53
C ASN A 66 10.90 12.84 6.49
N SER A 67 10.15 13.90 6.83
CA SER A 67 8.94 13.81 7.67
C SER A 67 7.83 12.92 7.10
N ALA A 68 7.87 12.60 5.80
CA ALA A 68 6.97 11.65 5.14
C ALA A 68 7.49 10.20 5.11
N GLY A 69 8.63 9.93 5.76
CA GLY A 69 9.26 8.60 5.83
C GLY A 69 9.97 8.15 4.55
N GLN A 70 10.14 9.03 3.57
CA GLN A 70 10.88 8.75 2.33
C GLN A 70 12.36 9.06 2.53
N LEU A 71 13.25 8.28 1.90
CA LEU A 71 14.68 8.61 1.90
C LEU A 71 14.89 9.99 1.27
N LYS A 72 15.75 10.81 1.89
CA LYS A 72 16.11 12.14 1.39
C LYS A 72 16.95 12.07 0.11
N ILE A 73 17.69 10.98 -0.07
CA ILE A 73 18.43 10.67 -1.29
C ILE A 73 18.01 9.27 -1.78
N GLN A 74 17.71 9.15 -3.07
CA GLN A 74 17.42 7.87 -3.69
C GLN A 74 18.45 7.62 -4.79
N ALA A 75 19.27 6.59 -4.60
CA ALA A 75 20.31 6.22 -5.56
C ALA A 75 19.72 5.45 -6.75
N ASP A 76 20.44 5.48 -7.87
CA ASP A 76 20.16 4.69 -9.07
C ASP A 76 21.19 3.55 -9.17
N PRO A 77 20.79 2.34 -9.58
CA PRO A 77 21.69 1.19 -9.66
C PRO A 77 22.77 1.34 -10.75
N HIS A 78 22.57 2.18 -11.76
CA HIS A 78 23.44 2.21 -12.95
C HIS A 78 24.11 3.56 -13.21
N LYS A 79 23.61 4.65 -12.63
CA LYS A 79 24.16 6.00 -12.87
C LYS A 79 24.25 6.82 -11.58
N PRO A 80 25.20 7.78 -11.53
CA PRO A 80 25.19 8.80 -10.49
C PRO A 80 23.89 9.61 -10.51
N VAL A 81 23.43 10.03 -9.33
CA VAL A 81 22.22 10.84 -9.16
C VAL A 81 22.62 12.19 -8.58
N THR A 82 22.27 13.29 -9.27
CA THR A 82 22.52 14.63 -8.75
C THR A 82 21.68 14.89 -7.50
N VAL A 83 22.34 15.16 -6.37
CA VAL A 83 21.72 15.44 -5.06
C VAL A 83 21.83 16.90 -4.64
N ALA A 84 22.83 17.62 -5.15
CA ALA A 84 22.93 19.08 -5.03
C ALA A 84 23.39 19.69 -6.37
N LYS A 85 22.95 20.91 -6.65
CA LYS A 85 23.27 21.68 -7.85
C LYS A 85 24.25 22.80 -7.52
N ALA A 86 24.90 23.32 -8.55
CA ALA A 86 25.72 24.54 -8.46
C ALA A 86 24.98 25.66 -7.70
N GLY A 87 25.69 26.30 -6.77
CA GLY A 87 25.19 27.38 -5.93
C GLY A 87 24.58 26.96 -4.59
N GLN A 88 24.34 25.66 -4.36
CA GLN A 88 23.93 25.15 -3.05
C GLN A 88 25.13 25.01 -2.11
N THR A 89 24.87 25.02 -0.81
CA THR A 89 25.92 24.77 0.19
C THR A 89 25.90 23.33 0.66
N VAL A 90 27.10 22.78 0.83
CA VAL A 90 27.30 21.40 1.28
C VAL A 90 28.32 21.39 2.39
N ARG A 91 28.02 20.62 3.43
CA ARG A 91 28.97 20.31 4.50
C ARG A 91 29.01 18.80 4.67
N PHE A 92 30.20 18.23 4.66
CA PHE A 92 30.40 16.82 4.89
C PHE A 92 31.40 16.60 6.03
N ASP A 93 31.08 15.65 6.91
CA ASP A 93 31.84 15.36 8.13
C ASP A 93 32.20 16.65 8.90
N ASP A 94 33.47 16.81 9.29
CA ASP A 94 34.00 17.96 10.03
C ASP A 94 34.60 19.05 9.11
N TYR A 95 34.42 18.94 7.80
CA TYR A 95 34.91 19.95 6.85
C TYR A 95 34.06 21.23 6.91
N PRO A 96 34.64 22.41 6.59
CA PRO A 96 33.88 23.64 6.49
C PRO A 96 32.81 23.56 5.40
N GLU A 97 31.79 24.39 5.52
CA GLU A 97 30.73 24.51 4.52
C GLU A 97 31.31 25.03 3.19
N LEU A 98 31.00 24.33 2.10
CA LEU A 98 31.48 24.61 0.76
C LEU A 98 30.30 25.01 -0.12
N THR A 99 30.52 25.99 -1.00
CA THR A 99 29.56 26.33 -2.06
C THR A 99 29.89 25.52 -3.30
N ILE A 100 28.94 24.72 -3.75
CA ILE A 100 29.09 23.81 -4.89
C ILE A 100 29.19 24.58 -6.20
N VAL A 101 30.17 24.23 -7.03
CA VAL A 101 30.46 24.89 -8.30
C VAL A 101 29.78 24.20 -9.48
N THR A 102 29.81 22.87 -9.55
CA THR A 102 29.23 22.07 -10.64
C THR A 102 28.06 21.25 -10.14
N GLY A 103 28.21 20.53 -9.03
CA GLY A 103 27.16 19.68 -8.48
C GLY A 103 27.70 18.66 -7.47
N VAL A 104 26.77 17.99 -6.80
CA VAL A 104 27.05 16.78 -6.03
C VAL A 104 26.27 15.62 -6.61
N GLU A 105 26.96 14.53 -6.94
CA GLU A 105 26.36 13.31 -7.48
C GLU A 105 26.57 12.14 -6.53
N ALA A 106 25.49 11.49 -6.13
CA ALA A 106 25.52 10.28 -5.30
C ALA A 106 25.68 9.04 -6.17
N VAL A 107 26.55 8.12 -5.75
CA VAL A 107 26.82 6.85 -6.45
C VAL A 107 26.43 5.68 -5.56
N SER A 108 25.68 4.71 -6.12
CA SER A 108 25.25 3.52 -5.36
C SER A 108 26.39 2.52 -5.20
N GLU A 109 26.44 1.84 -4.05
CA GLU A 109 27.39 0.71 -3.84
C GLU A 109 27.14 -0.41 -4.86
N PHE A 110 25.91 -0.56 -5.32
CA PHE A 110 25.54 -1.53 -6.36
C PHE A 110 26.27 -1.27 -7.68
N SER A 111 26.38 0.00 -8.09
CA SER A 111 27.07 0.36 -9.33
C SER A 111 28.57 0.06 -9.31
N LEU A 112 29.17 -0.05 -8.11
CA LEU A 112 30.59 -0.29 -7.89
C LEU A 112 30.94 -1.77 -7.67
N ILE A 113 30.01 -2.70 -7.90
CA ILE A 113 30.31 -4.14 -7.80
C ILE A 113 31.30 -4.55 -8.89
N GLU A 114 32.43 -5.10 -8.45
CA GLU A 114 33.55 -5.60 -9.23
C GLU A 114 33.64 -7.14 -9.21
N PRO A 115 34.36 -7.74 -10.18
CA PRO A 115 34.56 -9.20 -10.26
C PRO A 115 35.09 -9.88 -9.00
N SER A 116 35.85 -9.15 -8.20
CA SER A 116 36.55 -9.67 -7.03
C SER A 116 35.68 -9.70 -5.76
N ASN A 117 34.53 -9.02 -5.78
CA ASN A 117 33.73 -8.84 -4.58
C ASN A 117 32.99 -10.13 -4.16
N LYS A 118 32.97 -10.38 -2.86
CA LYS A 118 32.17 -11.44 -2.26
C LYS A 118 30.78 -10.92 -1.97
N LEU A 119 29.84 -11.30 -2.83
CA LEU A 119 28.44 -10.96 -2.69
C LEU A 119 27.72 -11.92 -1.74
N VAL A 120 26.95 -11.34 -0.83
CA VAL A 120 26.19 -12.06 0.18
C VAL A 120 24.81 -11.43 0.32
N THR A 121 23.80 -12.27 0.48
CA THR A 121 22.45 -11.85 0.84
C THR A 121 22.02 -12.39 2.20
N SER A 122 21.04 -11.75 2.83
CA SER A 122 20.42 -12.26 4.05
C SER A 122 19.02 -11.69 4.29
N HIS A 123 18.18 -12.46 4.98
CA HIS A 123 16.91 -12.00 5.52
C HIS A 123 17.07 -11.11 6.76
N LEU A 124 18.14 -11.27 7.53
CA LEU A 124 18.36 -10.60 8.81
C LEU A 124 19.77 -10.00 8.88
N ALA A 125 19.82 -8.68 8.99
CA ALA A 125 21.02 -7.93 9.30
C ALA A 125 20.70 -6.84 10.33
N HIS A 126 21.64 -6.59 11.23
CA HIS A 126 21.51 -5.58 12.29
C HIS A 126 22.61 -4.54 12.17
N ASP A 127 22.24 -3.26 12.09
CA ASP A 127 23.21 -2.16 12.16
C ASP A 127 23.69 -2.02 13.61
N LYS A 128 24.98 -2.22 13.85
CA LYS A 128 25.56 -2.11 15.19
C LYS A 128 25.58 -0.64 15.59
N ASP A 129 24.80 -0.29 16.61
CA ASP A 129 24.76 1.05 17.21
C ASP A 129 24.50 2.19 16.20
N ASN A 130 23.78 1.90 15.11
CA ASN A 130 23.46 2.85 14.05
C ASN A 130 24.71 3.49 13.40
N THR A 131 25.77 2.70 13.26
CA THR A 131 27.07 3.14 12.73
C THR A 131 27.20 2.95 11.22
N GLY A 132 26.21 2.33 10.58
CA GLY A 132 26.26 1.90 9.18
C GLY A 132 27.03 0.59 8.98
N ILE A 133 27.41 -0.09 10.07
CA ILE A 133 28.15 -1.35 10.06
C ILE A 133 27.20 -2.48 10.44
N TYR A 134 26.95 -3.38 9.48
CA TYR A 134 25.96 -4.44 9.66
C TYR A 134 26.57 -5.76 10.13
N SER A 135 25.94 -6.37 11.13
CA SER A 135 26.10 -7.78 11.47
C SER A 135 25.11 -8.60 10.66
N VAL A 136 25.60 -9.46 9.77
CA VAL A 136 24.76 -10.29 8.89
C VAL A 136 24.52 -11.65 9.54
N GLU A 137 23.25 -12.01 9.77
CA GLU A 137 22.88 -13.31 10.28
C GLU A 137 22.56 -14.27 9.13
N ARG A 138 23.10 -15.50 9.18
CA ARG A 138 22.87 -16.57 8.18
C ARG A 138 23.05 -16.10 6.73
N PRO A 139 24.26 -15.64 6.36
CA PRO A 139 24.54 -15.15 5.01
C PRO A 139 24.37 -16.26 3.96
N ASN A 140 23.61 -15.98 2.91
CA ASN A 140 23.59 -16.78 1.69
C ASN A 140 24.60 -16.21 0.70
N ARG A 141 25.51 -17.05 0.18
CA ARG A 141 26.56 -16.59 -0.74
C ARG A 141 26.04 -16.59 -2.16
N LEU A 142 26.20 -15.45 -2.82
CA LEU A 142 25.89 -15.31 -4.24
C LEU A 142 27.07 -15.84 -5.08
N PRO A 143 26.83 -16.27 -6.33
CA PRO A 143 27.91 -16.56 -7.27
C PRO A 143 28.74 -15.29 -7.54
N SER A 144 29.99 -15.49 -7.97
CA SER A 144 30.83 -14.39 -8.44
C SER A 144 30.23 -13.82 -9.72
N VAL A 145 30.09 -12.50 -9.78
CA VAL A 145 29.61 -11.75 -10.95
C VAL A 145 30.76 -10.91 -11.51
N THR A 146 30.78 -10.65 -12.80
CA THR A 146 31.80 -9.79 -13.44
C THR A 146 31.47 -8.30 -13.27
N SER A 147 30.19 -7.96 -13.15
CA SER A 147 29.71 -6.58 -13.04
C SER A 147 28.31 -6.54 -12.44
N SER A 148 27.93 -5.38 -11.89
CA SER A 148 26.57 -5.10 -11.43
C SER A 148 25.49 -5.31 -12.51
N GLN A 149 25.84 -5.27 -13.79
CA GLN A 149 24.92 -5.51 -14.91
C GLN A 149 24.44 -6.96 -15.03
N GLU A 150 25.16 -7.93 -14.45
CA GLU A 150 24.74 -9.33 -14.42
C GLU A 150 23.67 -9.61 -13.36
N ILE A 151 23.41 -8.64 -12.47
CA ILE A 151 22.44 -8.75 -11.40
C ILE A 151 21.18 -7.99 -11.80
N ASP A 152 20.09 -8.72 -12.06
CA ASP A 152 18.79 -8.11 -12.27
C ASP A 152 18.07 -7.89 -10.93
N LEU A 153 17.90 -6.63 -10.55
CA LEU A 153 17.23 -6.26 -9.30
C LEU A 153 15.71 -6.40 -9.46
N GLN A 154 15.10 -7.22 -8.61
CA GLN A 154 13.66 -7.35 -8.58
C GLN A 154 13.04 -6.28 -7.71
N TYR A 155 12.05 -5.58 -8.24
CA TYR A 155 11.32 -4.53 -7.53
C TYR A 155 9.89 -4.92 -7.26
N THR A 156 9.42 -4.64 -6.04
CA THR A 156 8.00 -4.64 -5.72
C THR A 156 7.56 -3.23 -5.36
N CYS A 157 6.47 -2.80 -5.97
CA CYS A 157 5.80 -1.57 -5.56
C CYS A 157 5.04 -1.82 -4.26
N ARG A 158 5.42 -1.16 -3.17
CA ARG A 158 4.65 -1.20 -1.91
C ARG A 158 4.02 0.16 -1.60
N LEU A 159 2.83 0.10 -1.00
CA LEU A 159 2.19 1.29 -0.46
C LEU A 159 2.92 1.74 0.81
N ASN A 160 3.26 3.02 0.86
CA ASN A 160 3.83 3.65 2.05
C ASN A 160 2.68 4.17 2.92
N THR A 161 2.39 3.48 4.02
CA THR A 161 1.31 3.84 4.95
C THR A 161 1.55 5.14 5.71
N ALA A 162 2.82 5.57 5.84
CA ALA A 162 3.20 6.84 6.45
C ALA A 162 3.10 8.03 5.48
N SER A 163 2.88 7.77 4.18
CA SER A 163 2.80 8.86 3.20
C SER A 163 1.54 9.71 3.43
N ALA A 164 1.68 11.04 3.30
CA ALA A 164 0.56 11.97 3.42
C ALA A 164 -0.58 11.66 2.43
N GLN A 165 -0.25 11.13 1.25
CA GLN A 165 -1.23 10.71 0.25
C GLN A 165 -2.06 9.52 0.73
N TYR A 166 -1.42 8.51 1.34
CA TYR A 166 -2.11 7.36 1.90
C TYR A 166 -3.00 7.75 3.07
N GLN A 167 -2.49 8.59 3.98
CA GLN A 167 -3.28 9.09 5.11
C GLN A 167 -4.50 9.88 4.64
N ARG A 168 -4.34 10.81 3.69
CA ARG A 168 -5.46 11.57 3.10
C ARG A 168 -6.49 10.67 2.41
N ALA A 169 -6.06 9.59 1.76
CA ALA A 169 -6.98 8.61 1.17
C ALA A 169 -7.74 7.85 2.27
N GLY A 170 -7.06 7.50 3.36
CA GLY A 170 -7.68 6.93 4.57
C GLY A 170 -8.72 7.85 5.18
N ASP A 171 -8.39 9.12 5.41
CA ASP A 171 -9.31 10.13 5.97
C ASP A 171 -10.58 10.27 5.13
N ARG A 172 -10.44 10.35 3.80
CA ARG A 172 -11.57 10.41 2.87
C ARG A 172 -12.46 9.16 2.95
N THR A 173 -11.85 7.99 3.06
CA THR A 173 -12.58 6.72 3.21
C THR A 173 -13.33 6.68 4.54
N GLY A 174 -12.72 7.18 5.62
CA GLY A 174 -13.34 7.33 6.93
C GLY A 174 -14.58 8.23 6.91
N ILE A 175 -14.54 9.36 6.20
CA ILE A 175 -15.70 10.24 6.03
C ILE A 175 -16.84 9.52 5.32
N LEU A 176 -16.56 8.78 4.25
CA LEU A 176 -17.57 8.02 3.50
C LEU A 176 -18.24 6.93 4.35
N MET A 177 -17.45 6.21 5.16
CA MET A 177 -17.95 5.21 6.11
C MET A 177 -18.85 5.85 7.19
N ALA A 178 -18.47 7.03 7.69
CA ALA A 178 -19.28 7.75 8.67
C ALA A 178 -20.64 8.17 8.08
N VAL A 179 -20.65 8.68 6.84
CA VAL A 179 -21.89 9.01 6.13
C VAL A 179 -22.78 7.77 5.96
N GLN A 180 -22.21 6.65 5.50
CA GLN A 180 -22.97 5.40 5.33
C GLN A 180 -23.64 4.97 6.64
N ALA A 181 -22.92 5.02 7.77
CA ALA A 181 -23.45 4.64 9.07
C ALA A 181 -24.62 5.55 9.52
N VAL A 182 -24.46 6.87 9.39
CA VAL A 182 -25.51 7.84 9.75
C VAL A 182 -26.76 7.64 8.88
N VAL A 183 -26.59 7.45 7.58
CA VAL A 183 -27.71 7.22 6.65
C VAL A 183 -28.39 5.89 6.93
N ALA A 184 -27.63 4.84 7.25
CA ALA A 184 -28.22 3.56 7.65
C ALA A 184 -29.10 3.68 8.89
N MET A 185 -28.63 4.40 9.93
CA MET A 185 -29.42 4.66 11.14
C MET A 185 -30.71 5.42 10.82
N ALA A 186 -30.62 6.48 10.01
CA ALA A 186 -31.78 7.24 9.57
C ALA A 186 -32.76 6.36 8.78
N TRP A 187 -32.25 5.52 7.88
CA TRP A 187 -33.07 4.64 7.06
C TRP A 187 -33.80 3.58 7.90
N ILE A 188 -33.17 3.03 8.95
CA ILE A 188 -33.81 2.10 9.90
C ILE A 188 -35.04 2.76 10.56
N MET A 189 -34.96 4.04 10.92
CA MET A 189 -36.10 4.79 11.48
C MET A 189 -37.23 4.98 10.45
N VAL A 190 -36.88 5.13 9.16
CA VAL A 190 -37.84 5.20 8.06
C VAL A 190 -38.51 3.85 7.84
N LEU A 191 -37.74 2.74 7.85
CA LEU A 191 -38.24 1.38 7.69
C LEU A 191 -39.27 1.01 8.76
N GLY A 192 -39.13 1.52 9.99
CA GLY A 192 -40.13 1.35 11.05
C GLY A 192 -41.51 1.94 10.74
N ARG A 193 -41.61 2.87 9.79
CA ARG A 193 -42.87 3.53 9.38
C ARG A 193 -43.52 2.88 8.15
N ILE A 194 -42.80 2.03 7.42
CA ILE A 194 -43.33 1.40 6.20
C ILE A 194 -44.12 0.14 6.58
N ARG A 195 -45.41 0.12 6.22
CA ARG A 195 -46.31 -0.98 6.62
C ARG A 195 -46.06 -2.28 5.84
N SER A 196 -45.57 -2.20 4.62
CA SER A 196 -45.20 -3.37 3.82
C SER A 196 -43.72 -3.69 3.96
N ARG A 197 -43.41 -4.76 4.71
CA ARG A 197 -42.02 -5.21 4.96
C ARG A 197 -41.33 -5.65 3.67
N ARG A 198 -42.04 -6.35 2.78
CA ARG A 198 -41.51 -6.77 1.46
C ARG A 198 -41.11 -5.59 0.58
N VAL A 199 -41.97 -4.58 0.47
CA VAL A 199 -41.68 -3.38 -0.33
C VAL A 199 -40.54 -2.59 0.29
N ALA A 200 -40.57 -2.40 1.62
CA ALA A 200 -39.50 -1.73 2.35
C ALA A 200 -38.14 -2.40 2.10
N TYR A 201 -38.09 -3.74 2.16
CA TYR A 201 -36.86 -4.49 1.92
C TYR A 201 -36.39 -4.40 0.48
N SER A 202 -37.28 -4.66 -0.49
CA SER A 202 -36.95 -4.66 -1.91
C SER A 202 -36.47 -3.28 -2.39
N VAL A 203 -37.13 -2.20 -1.98
CA VAL A 203 -36.71 -0.82 -2.30
C VAL A 203 -35.33 -0.51 -1.71
N SER A 204 -35.07 -0.93 -0.47
CA SER A 204 -33.78 -0.70 0.17
C SER A 204 -32.64 -1.40 -0.57
N LEU A 205 -32.86 -2.64 -1.01
CA LEU A 205 -31.88 -3.41 -1.79
C LEU A 205 -31.63 -2.78 -3.17
N VAL A 206 -32.67 -2.29 -3.84
CA VAL A 206 -32.52 -1.55 -5.11
C VAL A 206 -31.74 -0.25 -4.93
N LEU A 207 -32.01 0.52 -3.87
CA LEU A 207 -31.23 1.71 -3.54
C LEU A 207 -29.76 1.37 -3.30
N GLY A 208 -29.47 0.29 -2.56
CA GLY A 208 -28.11 -0.21 -2.40
C GLY A 208 -27.46 -0.58 -3.73
N ALA A 209 -28.17 -1.28 -4.62
CA ALA A 209 -27.63 -1.65 -5.92
C ALA A 209 -27.25 -0.43 -6.76
N LEU A 210 -28.07 0.62 -6.73
CA LEU A 210 -27.75 1.90 -7.37
C LEU A 210 -26.53 2.56 -6.72
N GLY A 211 -26.42 2.51 -5.38
CA GLY A 211 -25.25 2.96 -4.64
C GLY A 211 -23.97 2.24 -5.10
N PHE A 212 -23.98 0.90 -5.09
CA PHE A 212 -22.87 0.06 -5.52
C PHE A 212 -22.47 0.30 -6.99
N TRP A 213 -23.46 0.39 -7.89
CA TRP A 213 -23.19 0.67 -9.31
C TRP A 213 -22.60 2.07 -9.52
N SER A 214 -23.11 3.06 -8.78
CA SER A 214 -22.68 4.45 -8.91
C SER A 214 -21.23 4.70 -8.46
N VAL A 215 -20.65 3.86 -7.59
CA VAL A 215 -19.23 3.94 -7.20
C VAL A 215 -18.31 3.73 -8.40
N GLY A 216 -18.68 2.85 -9.35
CA GLY A 216 -17.90 2.64 -10.57
C GLY A 216 -18.07 3.75 -11.62
N ALA A 217 -19.20 4.47 -11.58
CA ALA A 217 -19.50 5.53 -12.54
C ALA A 217 -18.98 6.91 -12.10
N PHE A 218 -18.96 7.18 -10.79
CA PHE A 218 -18.65 8.51 -10.26
C PHE A 218 -17.23 8.61 -9.71
N HIS A 219 -16.49 9.61 -10.18
CA HIS A 219 -15.12 9.91 -9.75
C HIS A 219 -15.02 11.17 -8.88
N SER A 220 -16.13 11.90 -8.69
CA SER A 220 -16.12 13.12 -7.88
C SER A 220 -16.41 12.83 -6.40
N PRO A 221 -15.72 13.48 -5.45
CA PRO A 221 -15.91 13.25 -4.01
C PRO A 221 -17.36 13.46 -3.54
N GLY A 222 -18.07 14.45 -4.10
CA GLY A 222 -19.44 14.75 -3.70
C GLY A 222 -20.45 13.69 -4.17
N LEU A 223 -20.27 13.16 -5.39
CA LEU A 223 -21.13 12.09 -5.91
C LEU A 223 -20.89 10.77 -5.16
N LEU A 224 -19.66 10.50 -4.71
CA LEU A 224 -19.37 9.34 -3.88
C LEU A 224 -20.11 9.37 -2.54
N ILE A 225 -20.26 10.54 -1.91
CA ILE A 225 -21.05 10.66 -0.67
C ILE A 225 -22.49 10.16 -0.88
N LEU A 226 -23.10 10.48 -2.03
CA LEU A 226 -24.43 10.00 -2.38
C LEU A 226 -24.43 8.47 -2.60
N SER A 227 -23.43 7.93 -3.29
CA SER A 227 -23.27 6.48 -3.47
C SER A 227 -23.23 5.74 -2.12
N TRP A 228 -22.41 6.21 -1.19
CA TRP A 228 -22.26 5.61 0.14
C TRP A 228 -23.50 5.79 1.02
N ALA A 229 -24.24 6.90 0.86
CA ALA A 229 -25.54 7.09 1.48
C ALA A 229 -26.55 6.02 1.01
N LEU A 230 -26.65 5.80 -0.30
CA LEU A 230 -27.53 4.77 -0.89
C LEU A 230 -27.17 3.35 -0.43
N MET A 231 -25.87 3.05 -0.31
CA MET A 231 -25.37 1.80 0.29
C MET A 231 -25.80 1.66 1.75
N GLY A 232 -25.80 2.75 2.51
CA GLY A 232 -26.27 2.80 3.90
C GLY A 232 -27.72 2.34 4.04
N CYS A 233 -28.61 2.73 3.11
CA CYS A 233 -30.00 2.29 3.11
C CYS A 233 -30.14 0.75 3.00
N ALA A 234 -29.41 0.13 2.07
CA ALA A 234 -29.43 -1.33 1.93
C ALA A 234 -28.85 -2.02 3.16
N TRP A 235 -27.71 -1.55 3.67
CA TRP A 235 -27.06 -2.14 4.83
C TRP A 235 -27.97 -2.10 6.08
N GLY A 236 -28.61 -0.95 6.34
CA GLY A 236 -29.58 -0.83 7.43
C GLY A 236 -30.76 -1.80 7.30
N ALA A 237 -31.28 -1.98 6.08
CA ALA A 237 -32.38 -2.91 5.82
C ALA A 237 -31.98 -4.38 6.00
N MET A 238 -30.78 -4.77 5.54
CA MET A 238 -30.25 -6.14 5.64
C MET A 238 -30.09 -6.62 7.08
N ILE A 239 -29.72 -5.72 7.99
CA ILE A 239 -29.58 -6.06 9.40
C ILE A 239 -30.97 -6.12 10.06
N THR A 240 -31.80 -5.12 9.82
CA THR A 240 -33.00 -4.90 10.64
C THR A 240 -34.20 -5.73 10.25
N LEU A 241 -34.45 -5.97 8.96
CA LEU A 241 -35.66 -6.69 8.54
C LEU A 241 -35.57 -8.19 8.83
N PRO A 242 -34.51 -8.91 8.43
CA PRO A 242 -34.36 -10.33 8.77
C PRO A 242 -34.34 -10.57 10.28
N ALA A 243 -33.66 -9.72 11.06
CA ALA A 243 -33.67 -9.80 12.51
C ALA A 243 -35.10 -9.71 13.07
N LYS A 244 -35.90 -8.73 12.64
CA LYS A 244 -37.31 -8.62 13.06
C LYS A 244 -38.17 -9.81 12.65
N LEU A 245 -37.89 -10.44 11.51
CA LEU A 245 -38.63 -11.61 11.01
C LEU A 245 -38.30 -12.88 11.80
N LEU A 246 -37.05 -13.07 12.23
CA LEU A 246 -36.59 -14.32 12.86
C LEU A 246 -36.38 -14.25 14.38
N GLU A 247 -36.11 -13.08 14.97
CA GLU A 247 -35.93 -12.97 16.43
C GLU A 247 -37.18 -13.34 17.22
N GLU A 248 -38.37 -13.08 16.66
CA GLU A 248 -39.65 -13.49 17.25
C GLU A 248 -39.84 -15.03 17.25
N VAL A 249 -39.12 -15.76 16.38
CA VAL A 249 -39.31 -17.19 16.16
C VAL A 249 -38.16 -18.02 16.76
N CYS A 250 -36.91 -17.64 16.51
CA CYS A 250 -35.74 -18.34 17.04
C CYS A 250 -34.47 -17.46 17.06
N PRO A 251 -34.06 -16.91 18.21
CA PRO A 251 -32.90 -16.01 18.31
C PRO A 251 -31.56 -16.67 17.96
N THR A 252 -31.43 -17.99 18.15
CA THR A 252 -30.22 -18.75 17.77
C THR A 252 -30.03 -18.79 16.25
N VAL A 253 -31.12 -18.91 15.49
CA VAL A 253 -31.06 -18.99 14.02
C VAL A 253 -30.70 -17.63 13.41
N THR A 254 -31.17 -16.53 14.00
CA THR A 254 -30.84 -15.17 13.53
C THR A 254 -29.33 -14.92 13.48
N ARG A 255 -28.57 -15.40 14.48
CA ARG A 255 -27.10 -15.24 14.51
C ARG A 255 -26.42 -16.04 13.40
N ILE A 256 -26.91 -17.25 13.14
CA ILE A 256 -26.38 -18.13 12.08
C ILE A 256 -26.65 -17.51 10.70
N MET A 257 -27.80 -16.86 10.51
CA MET A 257 -28.17 -16.21 9.24
C MET A 257 -27.29 -15.01 8.88
N VAL A 258 -26.71 -14.31 9.86
CA VAL A 258 -25.73 -13.24 9.61
C VAL A 258 -24.32 -13.79 9.42
N LEU A 259 -23.96 -14.83 10.18
CA LEU A 259 -22.60 -15.38 10.16
C LEU A 259 -22.28 -16.16 8.87
N ILE A 260 -23.21 -16.98 8.37
CA ILE A 260 -22.97 -17.80 7.17
C ILE A 260 -22.61 -16.93 5.95
N PRO A 261 -23.38 -15.87 5.61
CA PRO A 261 -22.99 -14.97 4.52
C PRO A 261 -21.63 -14.30 4.72
N GLN A 262 -21.26 -13.95 5.97
CA GLN A 262 -19.95 -13.36 6.25
C GLN A 262 -18.79 -14.34 6.01
N ILE A 263 -18.95 -15.61 6.42
CA ILE A 263 -17.94 -16.65 6.15
C ILE A 263 -17.81 -16.87 4.64
N ILE A 264 -18.94 -16.99 3.93
CA ILE A 264 -18.93 -17.13 2.47
C ILE A 264 -18.23 -15.93 1.82
N ALA A 265 -18.55 -14.70 2.24
CA ALA A 265 -17.91 -13.50 1.73
C ALA A 265 -16.39 -13.47 2.01
N ALA A 266 -15.96 -13.88 3.20
CA ALA A 266 -14.54 -13.95 3.56
C ALA A 266 -13.77 -14.98 2.71
N LEU A 267 -14.38 -16.14 2.44
CA LEU A 267 -13.78 -17.19 1.61
C LEU A 267 -13.78 -16.82 0.13
N CYS A 268 -14.87 -16.25 -0.38
CA CYS A 268 -15.02 -15.91 -1.80
C CYS A 268 -14.35 -14.58 -2.18
N GLY A 269 -14.12 -13.67 -1.23
CA GLY A 269 -13.60 -12.32 -1.49
C GLY A 269 -12.22 -12.33 -2.16
N GLY A 270 -11.30 -13.18 -1.70
CA GLY A 270 -9.98 -13.33 -2.31
C GLY A 270 -10.04 -13.88 -3.73
N TRP A 271 -10.92 -14.85 -3.99
CA TRP A 271 -11.12 -15.42 -5.32
C TRP A 271 -11.75 -14.43 -6.30
N LEU A 272 -12.68 -13.60 -5.82
CA LEU A 272 -13.25 -12.49 -6.58
C LEU A 272 -12.17 -11.50 -7.03
N ILE A 273 -11.26 -11.12 -6.15
CA ILE A 273 -10.17 -10.18 -6.48
C ILE A 273 -9.27 -10.76 -7.59
N ILE A 274 -8.90 -12.04 -7.48
CA ILE A 274 -8.06 -12.72 -8.49
C ILE A 274 -8.77 -12.77 -9.84
N THR A 275 -10.07 -13.08 -9.86
CA THR A 275 -10.85 -13.22 -11.11
C THR A 275 -11.21 -11.88 -11.74
N THR A 276 -11.39 -10.81 -10.96
CA THR A 276 -11.61 -9.45 -11.49
C THR A 276 -10.34 -8.79 -12.05
N GLY A 277 -9.18 -9.38 -11.78
CA GLY A 277 -7.89 -8.89 -12.26
C GLY A 277 -7.37 -7.66 -11.52
N TYR A 278 -6.25 -7.14 -12.03
CA TYR A 278 -5.59 -5.94 -11.55
C TYR A 278 -5.79 -4.81 -12.56
N ALA A 279 -5.99 -3.60 -12.06
CA ALA A 279 -6.00 -2.39 -12.87
C ALA A 279 -4.59 -2.14 -13.46
N ALA A 280 -4.49 -1.24 -14.44
CA ALA A 280 -3.26 -0.96 -15.18
C ALA A 280 -2.10 -0.45 -14.30
N ASP A 281 -2.41 0.06 -13.12
CA ASP A 281 -1.48 0.51 -12.08
C ASP A 281 -1.06 -0.62 -11.10
N GLY A 282 -1.48 -1.86 -11.38
CA GLY A 282 -1.22 -3.03 -10.54
C GLY A 282 -2.08 -3.09 -9.28
N ALA A 283 -3.01 -2.15 -9.07
CA ALA A 283 -3.94 -2.19 -7.96
C ALA A 283 -5.03 -3.24 -8.20
N PRO A 284 -5.48 -4.00 -7.17
CA PRO A 284 -6.61 -4.90 -7.35
C PRO A 284 -7.85 -4.14 -7.81
N ALA A 285 -8.57 -4.64 -8.82
CA ALA A 285 -9.75 -4.00 -9.40
C ALA A 285 -10.98 -4.09 -8.45
N THR A 286 -10.84 -3.59 -7.22
CA THR A 286 -11.85 -3.63 -6.15
C THR A 286 -13.16 -2.94 -6.54
N VAL A 287 -13.14 -2.01 -7.50
CA VAL A 287 -14.33 -1.39 -8.08
C VAL A 287 -15.26 -2.44 -8.72
N CYS A 288 -14.71 -3.49 -9.34
CA CYS A 288 -15.48 -4.58 -9.93
C CYS A 288 -16.28 -5.37 -8.87
N MET A 289 -15.79 -5.44 -7.62
CA MET A 289 -16.52 -6.08 -6.52
C MET A 289 -17.82 -5.34 -6.19
N PHE A 290 -17.84 -4.01 -6.31
CA PHE A 290 -19.07 -3.24 -6.14
C PHE A 290 -20.08 -3.55 -7.26
N SER A 291 -19.61 -3.76 -8.49
CA SER A 291 -20.50 -4.13 -9.61
C SER A 291 -21.15 -5.51 -9.39
N VAL A 292 -20.38 -6.50 -8.94
CA VAL A 292 -20.91 -7.82 -8.57
C VAL A 292 -21.92 -7.70 -7.41
N GLY A 293 -21.58 -6.90 -6.40
CA GLY A 293 -22.50 -6.60 -5.28
C GLY A 293 -23.82 -5.98 -5.75
N ALA A 294 -23.77 -5.04 -6.69
CA ALA A 294 -24.97 -4.42 -7.26
C ALA A 294 -25.91 -5.46 -7.90
N VAL A 295 -25.37 -6.39 -8.69
CA VAL A 295 -26.15 -7.46 -9.32
C VAL A 295 -26.79 -8.37 -8.27
N LEU A 296 -26.02 -8.79 -7.25
CA LEU A 296 -26.53 -9.63 -6.17
C LEU A 296 -27.63 -8.92 -5.35
N LEU A 297 -27.52 -7.61 -5.14
CA LEU A 297 -28.55 -6.81 -4.48
C LEU A 297 -29.85 -6.77 -5.29
N ILE A 298 -29.79 -6.64 -6.61
CA ILE A 298 -30.97 -6.70 -7.49
C ILE A 298 -31.60 -8.09 -7.45
N VAL A 299 -30.80 -9.16 -7.54
CA VAL A 299 -31.30 -10.54 -7.41
C VAL A 299 -31.96 -10.74 -6.04
N GLY A 300 -31.34 -10.23 -4.98
CA GLY A 300 -31.90 -10.23 -3.63
C GLY A 300 -33.24 -9.49 -3.57
N ALA A 301 -33.33 -8.31 -4.19
CA ALA A 301 -34.55 -7.50 -4.26
C ALA A 301 -35.70 -8.24 -4.96
N ALA A 302 -35.40 -9.00 -6.01
CA ALA A 302 -36.36 -9.87 -6.70
C ALA A 302 -36.76 -11.06 -5.82
N ALA A 303 -35.80 -11.67 -5.13
CA ALA A 303 -36.05 -12.82 -4.27
C ALA A 303 -36.98 -12.52 -3.08
N VAL A 304 -37.02 -11.27 -2.59
CA VAL A 304 -37.98 -10.84 -1.55
C VAL A 304 -39.43 -11.15 -1.93
N TRP A 305 -39.76 -11.08 -3.22
CA TRP A 305 -41.12 -11.31 -3.70
C TRP A 305 -41.55 -12.78 -3.65
N LEU A 306 -40.61 -13.71 -3.52
CA LEU A 306 -40.88 -15.13 -3.31
C LEU A 306 -41.30 -15.44 -1.87
N ILE A 307 -41.05 -14.53 -0.93
CA ILE A 307 -41.36 -14.73 0.49
C ILE A 307 -42.88 -14.68 0.68
N ARG A 308 -43.45 -15.78 1.17
CA ARG A 308 -44.85 -15.84 1.61
C ARG A 308 -44.93 -15.41 3.08
N GLU A 309 -45.39 -14.20 3.32
CA GLU A 309 -45.84 -13.81 4.67
C GLU A 309 -47.28 -14.31 4.84
N ASN A 310 -47.51 -15.14 5.86
CA ASN A 310 -48.86 -15.40 6.34
C ASN A 310 -49.37 -14.10 6.96
N LYS A 311 -50.54 -13.61 6.53
CA LYS A 311 -51.21 -12.48 7.17
C LYS A 311 -51.40 -12.82 8.65
N GLN A 312 -50.73 -12.08 9.54
CA GLN A 312 -51.20 -11.88 10.90
C GLN A 312 -52.26 -10.78 10.89
#